data_AF-A0A2W4W5K0-F1
#
_entry.id   AF-A0A2W4W5K0-F1
#
_cell.length_a   1.000
_cell.length_b   1.000
_cell.length_c   1.000
_cell.angle_alpha   90.00
_cell.angle_beta   90.00
_cell.angle_gamma   90.00
#
_symmetry.space_group_name_H-M   'P 1'
#
loop_
_entity.id
_entity.type
_entity.pdbx_description
1 polymer ?
#
loop_
_entity_poly.entity_id
_entity_poly.type
_entity_poly.pdbx_seq_one_letter_code
_entity_poly.pdbx_strand_id
1 'polypeptide(L)' 'MSFFRSYIAPLLIVLIFAVAMLAVSARIFLPSDMMAPAPIEEPISATEALPAAADTAMPKLSELIHGPESELVEG' A
#
# COMPACT_ATOMS: atom_id res chain seq x y z
N MET A 1 -44.01 -22.45 -14.29
CA MET A 1 -42.94 -22.36 -13.27
C MET A 1 -41.52 -22.17 -13.84
N SER A 2 -41.29 -22.24 -15.16
CA SER A 2 -39.93 -22.04 -15.74
C SER A 2 -39.64 -20.58 -16.12
N PHE A 3 -40.65 -19.83 -16.60
CA PHE A 3 -40.49 -18.45 -17.09
C PHE A 3 -39.84 -17.49 -16.07
N PHE A 4 -40.27 -17.55 -14.81
CA PHE A 4 -39.72 -16.67 -13.77
C PHE A 4 -38.23 -16.92 -13.52
N ARG A 5 -37.83 -18.19 -13.47
CA ARG A 5 -36.43 -18.56 -13.26
C ARG A 5 -35.57 -18.36 -14.52
N SER A 6 -36.15 -18.49 -15.71
CA SER A 6 -35.39 -18.42 -16.96
C SER A 6 -35.22 -17.00 -17.50
N TYR A 7 -36.07 -16.05 -17.11
CA TYR A 7 -35.99 -14.66 -17.59
C TYR A 7 -35.86 -13.64 -16.47
N ILE A 8 -36.68 -13.75 -15.41
CA ILE A 8 -36.62 -12.79 -14.30
C ILE A 8 -35.35 -13.00 -13.47
N ALA A 9 -34.97 -14.24 -13.15
CA ALA A 9 -33.75 -14.46 -12.35
C ALA A 9 -32.46 -13.99 -13.06
N PRO A 10 -32.21 -14.28 -14.35
CA PRO A 10 -31.03 -13.76 -15.05
C PRO A 10 -31.04 -12.23 -15.16
N LEU A 11 -32.20 -11.62 -15.41
CA LEU A 11 -32.33 -10.17 -15.46
C LEU A 11 -31.99 -9.54 -14.10
N LEU A 12 -32.52 -10.09 -13.00
CA LEU A 12 -32.20 -9.60 -11.65
C LEU A 12 -30.72 -9.75 -11.31
N ILE A 13 -30.08 -10.86 -11.72
CA ILE A 13 -28.63 -11.03 -11.52
C ILE A 13 -27.86 -9.90 -12.20
N VAL A 14 -28.17 -9.59 -13.46
CA VAL A 14 -27.53 -8.51 -14.21
C VAL A 14 -27.85 -7.15 -13.59
N LEU A 15 -29.09 -6.92 -13.17
CA LEU A 15 -29.51 -5.67 -12.55
C LEU A 15 -28.77 -5.43 -11.22
N ILE A 16 -28.75 -6.44 -10.33
CA ILE A 16 -28.06 -6.37 -9.05
C ILE A 16 -26.55 -6.21 -9.28
N PHE A 17 -25.98 -6.93 -10.24
CA PHE A 17 -24.57 -6.79 -10.60
C PHE A 17 -24.24 -5.38 -11.10
N ALA A 18 -25.07 -4.81 -11.97
CA ALA A 18 -24.89 -3.45 -12.48
C ALA A 18 -24.98 -2.42 -11.35
N VAL A 19 -25.96 -2.57 -10.45
CA VAL A 19 -26.07 -1.71 -9.25
C VAL A 19 -24.87 -1.89 -8.33
N ALA A 20 -24.39 -3.11 -8.12
CA ALA A 20 -23.22 -3.38 -7.30
C ALA A 20 -21.95 -2.76 -7.91
N MET A 21 -21.73 -2.91 -9.22
CA MET A 21 -20.64 -2.25 -9.93
C MET A 21 -20.71 -0.72 -9.78
N LEU A 22 -21.89 -0.13 -10.02
CA LEU A 22 -22.10 1.30 -9.85
C LEU A 22 -21.82 1.76 -8.41
N ALA A 23 -22.36 1.05 -7.41
CA ALA A 23 -22.20 1.40 -6.01
C ALA A 23 -20.74 1.28 -5.55
N VAL A 24 -20.02 0.24 -5.98
CA VAL A 24 -18.60 0.05 -5.68
C VAL A 24 -17.76 1.16 -6.31
N SER A 25 -18.02 1.51 -7.58
CA SER A 25 -17.33 2.62 -8.24
C SER A 25 -17.66 3.97 -7.59
N ALA A 26 -18.92 4.21 -7.25
CA ALA A 26 -19.36 5.47 -6.63
C ALA A 26 -18.81 5.66 -5.22
N ARG A 27 -18.63 4.58 -4.45
CA ARG A 27 -18.13 4.63 -3.07
C ARG A 27 -16.80 5.38 -2.93
N ILE A 28 -15.88 5.18 -3.88
CA ILE A 28 -14.54 5.79 -3.88
C ILE A 28 -14.64 7.33 -3.93
N PHE A 29 -15.69 7.84 -4.58
CA PHE A 29 -15.92 9.27 -4.73
C PHE A 29 -16.83 9.83 -3.62
N LEU A 30 -17.25 9.03 -2.65
CA LEU A 30 -18.07 9.51 -1.55
C LEU A 30 -17.18 10.36 -0.62
N PRO A 31 -17.65 11.52 -0.12
CA PRO A 31 -16.83 12.39 0.73
C PRO A 31 -16.22 11.66 1.92
N SER A 32 -16.94 10.70 2.51
CA SER A 32 -16.43 9.86 3.60
C SER A 32 -15.19 9.03 3.24
N ASP A 33 -15.06 8.59 1.99
CA ASP A 33 -13.91 7.81 1.51
C ASP A 33 -12.69 8.73 1.27
N MET A 34 -12.94 9.95 0.75
CA MET A 34 -11.90 10.97 0.53
C MET A 34 -11.49 11.75 1.79
N MET A 35 -12.23 11.64 2.89
CA MET A 35 -11.92 12.30 4.18
C MET A 35 -10.86 11.57 5.00
N ALA A 36 -10.27 10.47 4.49
CA ALA A 36 -9.09 9.88 5.12
C ALA A 36 -8.01 10.97 5.23
N PRO A 37 -7.59 11.38 6.45
CA PRO A 37 -6.54 12.36 6.61
C PRO A 37 -5.32 11.87 5.84
N ALA A 38 -4.81 12.71 4.93
CA ALA A 38 -3.53 12.42 4.30
C ALA A 38 -2.51 12.12 5.42
N PRO A 39 -1.61 11.13 5.25
CA PRO A 39 -0.52 10.93 6.18
C PRO A 39 0.15 12.27 6.42
N ILE A 40 -0.07 12.82 7.61
CA ILE A 40 0.68 13.95 8.08
C ILE A 40 2.04 13.37 8.41
N GLU A 41 2.99 13.53 7.50
CA GLU A 41 4.39 13.49 7.88
C GLU A 41 4.49 14.51 9.02
N GLU A 42 4.74 14.02 10.25
CA GLU A 42 5.42 14.88 11.22
C GLU A 42 6.57 15.49 10.44
N PRO A 43 6.71 16.83 10.38
CA PRO A 43 7.83 17.41 9.69
C PRO A 43 9.04 16.70 10.26
N ILE A 44 9.76 15.98 9.40
CA ILE A 44 11.06 15.42 9.74
C ILE A 44 11.94 16.62 10.04
N SER A 45 11.82 17.13 11.26
CA SER A 45 12.87 17.87 11.92
C SER A 45 14.04 16.92 11.80
N ALA A 46 14.99 17.29 10.96
CA ALA A 46 16.20 16.53 10.63
C ALA A 46 17.09 16.41 11.88
N THR A 47 16.56 15.83 12.94
CA THR A 47 17.13 15.78 14.29
C THR A 47 16.59 14.58 15.08
N GLU A 48 15.43 13.99 14.74
CA GLU A 48 15.02 12.76 15.41
C GLU A 48 15.45 11.52 14.61
N ALA A 49 16.46 10.87 15.17
CA ALA A 49 16.98 9.60 14.72
C ALA A 49 15.85 8.59 14.54
N LEU A 50 15.81 8.00 13.35
CA LEU A 50 15.00 6.86 12.96
C LEU A 50 14.95 5.81 14.11
N PRO A 51 13.79 5.21 14.42
CA PRO A 51 13.70 4.17 15.43
C PRO A 51 14.71 3.08 15.12
N ALA A 52 15.45 2.69 16.17
CA ALA A 52 16.44 1.63 16.22
C ALA A 52 15.85 0.26 15.82
N ALA A 53 15.58 0.11 14.52
CA ALA A 53 15.17 -1.11 13.86
C ALA A 53 16.13 -1.39 12.70
N ALA A 54 17.43 -1.37 12.99
CA ALA A 54 18.47 -2.04 12.20
C ALA A 54 19.82 -1.87 12.92
N ASP A 55 20.05 -2.70 13.93
CA ASP A 55 21.41 -3.01 14.40
C ASP A 55 22.19 -3.86 13.37
N THR A 56 21.64 -4.06 12.17
CA THR A 56 22.40 -4.39 10.97
C THR A 56 22.87 -3.09 10.36
N ALA A 57 24.01 -2.59 10.85
CA ALA A 57 24.77 -1.54 10.21
C ALA A 57 24.90 -1.89 8.73
N MET A 58 24.23 -1.11 7.87
CA MET A 58 24.39 -1.25 6.44
C MET A 58 25.86 -0.90 6.15
N PRO A 59 26.68 -1.86 5.66
CA PRO A 59 28.10 -1.64 5.48
C PRO A 59 28.33 -0.46 4.54
N LYS A 60 29.33 0.37 4.85
CA LYS A 60 29.61 1.54 4.03
C LYS A 60 29.96 1.07 2.63
N LEU A 61 29.52 1.80 1.60
CA LEU A 61 29.78 1.46 0.19
C LEU A 61 31.28 1.22 -0.06
N SER A 62 32.16 1.92 0.65
CA SER A 62 33.61 1.71 0.60
C SER A 62 34.05 0.32 1.05
N GLU A 63 33.41 -0.26 2.06
CA GLU A 63 33.71 -1.60 2.60
C GLU A 63 33.24 -2.71 1.65
N LEU A 64 32.17 -2.46 0.90
CA LEU A 64 31.70 -3.36 -0.16
C LEU A 64 32.56 -3.34 -1.42
N ILE A 65 33.16 -2.18 -1.72
CA ILE A 65 33.98 -1.97 -2.92
C ILE A 65 35.43 -2.38 -2.67
N HIS A 66 35.98 -2.09 -1.49
CA HIS A 66 37.39 -2.29 -1.16
C HIS A 66 37.66 -3.49 -0.24
N GLY A 67 36.61 -4.15 0.27
CA GLY A 67 36.73 -5.18 1.29
C GLY A 67 36.94 -4.58 2.69
N PRO A 68 36.93 -5.41 3.74
CA PRO A 68 37.01 -4.94 5.12
C PRO A 68 38.35 -4.22 5.36
N GLU A 69 38.29 -2.92 5.69
CA GLU A 69 39.50 -2.09 5.90
C GLU A 69 40.39 -2.59 7.06
N SER A 70 39.90 -3.54 7.86
CA SER A 70 40.68 -4.22 8.91
C SER A 70 41.81 -5.11 8.38
N GLU A 71 41.81 -5.49 7.09
CA GLU A 71 42.91 -6.26 6.48
C GLU A 71 43.97 -5.37 5.79
N LEU A 72 43.75 -4.06 5.69
CA LEU A 72 44.67 -3.14 4.99
C LEU A 72 45.75 -2.51 5.89
N VAL A 73 45.85 -2.93 7.16
CA VAL A 73 46.90 -2.50 8.10
C VAL A 73 47.53 -3.69 8.82
N GLU A 74 48.09 -4.64 8.07
CA GLU A 74 49.21 -5.48 8.51
C GLU A 74 50.11 -5.79 7.30
N GLY A 75 50.93 -4.81 6.95
CA GLY A 75 52.06 -4.92 6.03
C GLY A 75 53.19 -4.01 6.48
#